data_AF-A0A349N8H7-F1
#
_entry.id   AF-A0A349N8H7-F1
#
_cell.length_a   1.000
_cell.length_b   1.000
_cell.length_c   1.000
_cell.angle_alpha   90.00
_cell.angle_beta   90.00
_cell.angle_gamma   90.00
#
_symmetry.space_group_name_H-M   'P 1'
#
loop_
_entity.id
_entity.type
_entity.pdbx_description
1 polymer ?
#
loop_
_entity_poly.entity_id
_entity_poly.type
_entity_poly.pdbx_seq_one_letter_code
_entity_poly.pdbx_strand_id
1 'polypeptide(L)'
;MAVDILKAIIELGLPLALLSWLIFMRLFVSGELDRQSDRKSIERGVKKIKALFKNEKKKSFAEKSKTDLVFEKWMYFGSGFYGLAALWTFLVIELSELIDFVFNFPGLDVLFGDGLISFLFNVGMNQLGNLISAFVWFSYWDGSMLIWVLVAYAGYHAGIEAARRNLKVSKETLLEQVRRRSSD
;
A
#
# COMPACT_ATOMS: atom_id res chain seq x y z
N MET A 1 -18.35 18.82 -4.89
CA MET A 1 -16.99 19.04 -5.46
C MET A 1 -15.93 19.24 -4.39
N ALA A 2 -15.94 20.32 -3.57
CA ALA A 2 -14.90 20.51 -2.54
C ALA A 2 -14.91 19.42 -1.46
N VAL A 3 -16.10 18.99 -1.01
CA VAL A 3 -16.27 17.87 -0.07
C VAL A 3 -15.76 16.56 -0.66
N ASP A 4 -16.07 16.28 -1.93
CA ASP A 4 -15.64 15.05 -2.62
C ASP A 4 -14.10 14.99 -2.75
N ILE A 5 -13.47 16.13 -3.04
CA ILE A 5 -12.00 16.24 -3.06
C ILE A 5 -11.42 16.00 -1.66
N LEU A 6 -12.00 16.61 -0.63
CA LEU A 6 -11.52 16.42 0.74
C LEU A 6 -11.64 14.95 1.19
N LYS A 7 -12.78 14.31 0.90
CA LYS A 7 -12.98 12.87 1.13
C LYS A 7 -11.92 12.06 0.39
N ALA A 8 -11.71 12.33 -0.90
CA ALA A 8 -10.70 11.62 -1.68
C ALA A 8 -9.29 11.80 -1.14
N ILE A 9 -8.96 12.98 -0.60
CA ILE A 9 -7.66 13.23 0.03
C ILE A 9 -7.52 12.37 1.29
N ILE A 10 -8.53 12.33 2.14
CA ILE A 10 -8.47 11.61 3.43
C ILE A 10 -8.48 10.10 3.22
N GLU A 11 -9.41 9.60 2.40
CA GLU A 11 -9.69 8.17 2.26
C GLU A 11 -8.71 7.46 1.34
N LEU A 12 -8.07 8.17 0.40
CA LEU A 12 -7.18 7.56 -0.58
C LEU A 12 -5.85 8.32 -0.76
N GLY A 13 -5.87 9.64 -0.91
CA GLY A 13 -4.68 10.44 -1.16
C GLY A 13 -3.61 10.35 -0.06
N LEU A 14 -3.98 10.62 1.19
CA LEU A 14 -3.11 10.56 2.36
C LEU A 14 -2.60 9.14 2.63
N PRO A 15 -3.44 8.10 2.63
CA PRO A 15 -2.97 6.72 2.74
C PRO A 15 -1.97 6.33 1.65
N LEU A 16 -2.22 6.70 0.39
CA LEU A 16 -1.28 6.41 -0.70
C LEU A 16 0.03 7.19 -0.54
N ALA A 17 -0.02 8.43 -0.06
CA ALA A 17 1.19 9.19 0.24
C ALA A 17 2.01 8.51 1.34
N LEU A 18 1.36 8.06 2.42
CA LEU A 18 2.04 7.37 3.52
C LEU A 18 2.63 6.03 3.09
N LEU A 19 1.85 5.18 2.41
CA LEU A 19 2.31 3.88 1.96
C LEU A 19 3.43 3.99 0.92
N SER A 20 3.28 4.91 -0.03
CA SER A 20 4.31 5.21 -1.02
C SER A 20 5.59 5.70 -0.34
N TRP A 21 5.46 6.60 0.64
CA TRP A 21 6.59 7.07 1.43
C TRP A 21 7.32 5.92 2.14
N LEU A 22 6.59 5.04 2.84
CA LEU A 22 7.18 3.90 3.56
C LEU A 22 7.93 2.94 2.62
N ILE A 23 7.30 2.58 1.50
CA ILE A 23 7.85 1.66 0.51
C ILE A 23 9.10 2.26 -0.16
N PHE A 24 9.00 3.48 -0.67
CA PHE A 24 10.10 4.10 -1.40
C PHE A 24 11.23 4.56 -0.49
N MET A 25 10.94 4.91 0.76
CA MET A 25 11.98 5.15 1.77
C MET A 25 12.85 3.91 1.92
N ARG A 26 12.23 2.73 2.10
CA ARG A 26 12.97 1.46 2.18
C ARG A 26 13.84 1.25 0.93
N LEU A 27 13.27 1.39 -0.27
CA LEU A 27 13.97 1.15 -1.54
C LEU A 27 15.15 2.13 -1.77
N PHE A 28 15.01 3.38 -1.32
CA PHE A 28 16.08 4.38 -1.41
C PHE A 28 17.13 4.26 -0.30
N VAL A 29 16.80 3.63 0.83
CA VAL A 29 17.74 3.33 1.92
C VAL A 29 18.55 2.07 1.61
N SER A 30 17.91 1.03 1.09
CA SER A 30 18.56 -0.22 0.67
C SER A 30 19.50 -0.04 -0.52
N GLY A 31 19.36 1.06 -1.27
CA GLY A 31 20.12 1.32 -2.51
C GLY A 31 19.57 0.55 -3.71
N GLU A 32 18.43 -0.12 -3.57
CA GLU A 32 17.75 -0.82 -4.67
C GLU A 32 17.23 0.15 -5.74
N LEU A 33 16.95 1.40 -5.34
CA LEU A 33 16.65 2.51 -6.25
C LEU A 33 17.62 3.67 -6.03
N ASP A 34 18.09 4.24 -7.13
CA ASP A 34 18.82 5.50 -7.11
C ASP A 34 17.84 6.69 -6.98
N ARG A 35 18.26 7.69 -6.19
CA ARG A 35 17.45 8.86 -5.83
C ARG A 35 17.50 9.94 -6.89
N GLN A 36 18.61 10.06 -7.64
CA GLN A 36 18.76 11.07 -8.69
C GLN A 36 18.11 10.63 -10.01
N SER A 37 17.80 9.34 -10.12
CA SER A 37 17.05 8.77 -11.21
C SER A 37 15.72 9.49 -11.47
N ASP A 38 15.43 9.70 -12.75
CA ASP A 38 14.17 10.24 -13.21
C ASP A 38 13.03 9.24 -12.93
N ARG A 39 11.80 9.73 -13.03
CA ARG A 39 10.61 8.92 -12.72
C ARG A 39 10.54 7.63 -13.55
N LYS A 40 10.91 7.65 -14.83
CA LYS A 40 10.89 6.43 -15.66
C LYS A 40 11.94 5.43 -15.18
N SER A 41 13.10 5.89 -14.74
CA SER A 41 14.14 5.01 -14.20
C SER A 41 13.74 4.39 -12.86
N ILE A 42 13.05 5.15 -11.98
CA ILE A 42 12.45 4.60 -10.75
C ILE A 42 11.45 3.49 -11.11
N GLU A 43 10.53 3.74 -12.05
CA GLU A 43 9.55 2.73 -12.45
C GLU A 43 10.20 1.47 -13.03
N ARG A 44 11.24 1.63 -13.86
CA ARG A 44 12.04 0.50 -14.37
C ARG A 44 12.75 -0.24 -13.24
N GLY A 45 13.31 0.46 -12.28
CA GLY A 45 13.96 -0.13 -11.10
C GLY A 45 12.97 -0.98 -10.31
N VAL A 46 11.78 -0.46 -10.03
CA VAL A 46 10.72 -1.22 -9.34
C VAL A 46 10.30 -2.46 -10.13
N LYS A 47 10.16 -2.37 -11.47
CA LYS A 47 9.89 -3.53 -12.33
C LYS A 47 10.98 -4.59 -12.24
N LYS A 48 12.26 -4.19 -12.20
CA LYS A 48 13.39 -5.12 -12.00
C LYS A 48 13.31 -5.79 -10.63
N ILE A 49 13.04 -5.03 -9.57
CA ILE A 49 12.88 -5.55 -8.21
C ILE A 49 11.73 -6.57 -8.16
N LYS A 50 10.58 -6.28 -8.80
CA LYS A 50 9.47 -7.23 -8.89
C LYS A 50 9.87 -8.54 -9.58
N ALA A 51 10.65 -8.46 -10.66
CA ALA A 51 11.12 -9.64 -11.38
C ALA A 51 12.03 -10.51 -10.50
N LEU A 52 12.92 -9.88 -9.71
CA LEU A 52 13.76 -10.58 -8.73
C LEU A 52 12.92 -11.20 -7.61
N PHE A 53 11.97 -10.45 -7.05
CA PHE A 53 11.06 -10.90 -6.00
C PHE A 53 10.29 -12.17 -6.37
N LYS A 54 9.94 -12.36 -7.65
CA LYS A 54 9.26 -13.58 -8.12
C LYS A 54 10.09 -14.86 -7.92
N ASN A 55 11.41 -14.73 -7.90
CA ASN A 55 12.36 -15.84 -7.82
C ASN A 55 13.00 -16.00 -6.43
N GLU A 56 12.75 -15.08 -5.51
CA GLU A 56 13.32 -15.12 -4.16
C GLU A 56 12.58 -16.10 -3.24
N LYS A 57 13.34 -16.77 -2.37
CA LYS A 57 12.76 -17.53 -1.26
C LYS A 57 12.13 -16.54 -0.28
N LYS A 58 10.82 -16.67 -0.05
CA LYS A 58 10.08 -15.85 0.90
C LYS A 58 10.57 -16.15 2.31
N LYS A 59 10.91 -15.09 3.06
CA LYS A 59 11.25 -15.18 4.49
C LYS A 59 10.07 -15.74 5.29
N SER A 60 10.35 -16.30 6.47
CA SER A 60 9.31 -16.71 7.41
C SER A 60 8.56 -15.48 7.95
N PHE A 61 7.30 -15.64 8.34
CA PHE A 61 6.51 -14.53 8.91
C PHE A 61 7.18 -13.89 10.14
N ALA A 62 7.81 -14.71 10.99
CA ALA A 62 8.53 -14.24 12.18
C ALA A 62 9.75 -13.37 11.89
N GLU A 63 10.28 -13.41 10.65
CA GLU A 63 11.49 -12.68 10.24
C GLU A 63 11.17 -11.39 9.47
N LYS A 64 9.89 -11.14 9.17
CA LYS A 64 9.47 -10.00 8.36
C LYS A 64 9.22 -8.77 9.22
N SER A 65 9.80 -7.65 8.81
CA SER A 65 9.38 -6.36 9.34
C SER A 65 7.99 -6.00 8.82
N LYS A 66 7.30 -5.06 9.50
CA LYS A 66 6.01 -4.53 9.03
C LYS A 66 6.12 -3.94 7.61
N THR A 67 7.23 -3.28 7.31
CA THR A 67 7.53 -2.72 5.98
C THR A 67 7.74 -3.81 4.93
N ASP A 68 8.29 -4.97 5.31
CA ASP A 68 8.41 -6.12 4.40
C ASP A 68 7.04 -6.68 4.04
N LEU A 69 6.11 -6.78 5.00
CA LEU A 69 4.75 -7.26 4.74
C LEU A 69 4.00 -6.35 3.76
N VAL A 70 4.03 -5.04 3.99
CA VAL A 70 3.40 -4.05 3.09
C VAL A 70 4.04 -4.11 1.69
N PHE A 71 5.36 -4.21 1.62
CA PHE A 71 6.09 -4.31 0.36
C PHE A 71 5.74 -5.57 -0.43
N GLU A 72 5.70 -6.73 0.23
CA GLU A 72 5.34 -7.98 -0.42
C GLU A 72 3.92 -7.92 -0.98
N LYS A 73 2.95 -7.43 -0.19
CA LYS A 73 1.57 -7.23 -0.64
C LYS A 73 1.50 -6.29 -1.83
N TRP A 74 2.23 -5.18 -1.81
CA TRP A 74 2.30 -4.28 -2.94
C TRP A 74 2.89 -4.95 -4.20
N MET A 75 3.89 -5.82 -4.06
CA MET A 75 4.43 -6.61 -5.17
C MET A 75 3.39 -7.54 -5.80
N TYR A 76 2.55 -8.20 -4.99
CA TYR A 76 1.44 -9.02 -5.50
C TYR A 76 0.41 -8.19 -6.27
N PHE A 77 0.04 -7.02 -5.76
CA PHE A 77 -0.98 -6.16 -6.38
C PHE A 77 -0.50 -5.39 -7.63
N GLY A 78 0.79 -5.40 -7.94
CA GLY A 78 1.28 -4.80 -9.19
C GLY A 78 2.59 -4.04 -9.11
N SER A 79 3.09 -3.75 -7.91
CA SER A 79 4.31 -2.97 -7.63
C SER A 79 4.34 -1.54 -8.19
N GLY A 80 3.19 -0.90 -8.43
CA GLY A 80 3.12 0.46 -8.97
C GLY A 80 2.01 1.27 -8.33
N PHE A 81 1.71 2.44 -8.90
CA PHE A 81 0.60 3.29 -8.48
C PHE A 81 -0.71 2.52 -8.40
N TYR A 82 -1.12 1.90 -9.51
CA TYR A 82 -2.39 1.18 -9.60
C TYR A 82 -2.48 0.03 -8.59
N GLY A 83 -1.41 -0.75 -8.44
CA GLY A 83 -1.36 -1.83 -7.46
C GLY A 83 -1.39 -1.33 -6.02
N LEU A 84 -0.81 -0.17 -5.72
CA LEU A 84 -0.88 0.40 -4.38
C LEU A 84 -2.29 0.91 -4.05
N ALA A 85 -2.97 1.54 -5.02
CA ALA A 85 -4.36 1.96 -4.88
C ALA A 85 -5.30 0.78 -4.66
N ALA A 86 -5.12 -0.29 -5.44
CA ALA A 86 -5.88 -1.53 -5.27
C ALA A 86 -5.60 -2.19 -3.92
N LEU A 87 -4.34 -2.29 -3.49
CA LEU A 87 -3.98 -2.84 -2.17
C LEU A 87 -4.63 -2.06 -1.02
N TRP A 88 -4.58 -0.73 -1.07
CA TRP A 88 -5.19 0.09 -0.02
C TRP A 88 -6.71 -0.08 0.00
N THR A 89 -7.35 -0.06 -1.17
CA THR A 89 -8.81 -0.24 -1.27
C THR A 89 -9.23 -1.61 -0.76
N PHE A 90 -8.48 -2.67 -1.11
CA PHE A 90 -8.69 -4.01 -0.57
C PHE A 90 -8.60 -4.02 0.96
N LEU A 91 -7.59 -3.36 1.53
CA LEU A 91 -7.42 -3.28 2.98
C LEU A 91 -8.59 -2.54 3.67
N VAL A 92 -9.11 -1.49 3.04
CA VAL A 92 -10.28 -0.75 3.56
C VAL A 92 -11.53 -1.63 3.53
N ILE A 93 -11.77 -2.36 2.45
CA ILE A 93 -12.89 -3.30 2.34
C ILE A 93 -12.81 -4.36 3.43
N GLU A 94 -11.69 -5.09 3.51
CA GLU A 94 -11.50 -6.17 4.48
C GLU A 94 -11.61 -5.69 5.93
N LEU A 95 -11.06 -4.51 6.24
CA LEU A 95 -11.15 -3.96 7.59
C LEU A 95 -12.58 -3.54 7.94
N SER A 96 -13.32 -2.97 6.98
CA SER A 96 -14.71 -2.58 7.19
C SER A 96 -15.59 -3.80 7.41
N GLU A 97 -15.45 -4.84 6.58
CA GLU A 97 -16.18 -6.10 6.74
C GLU A 97 -15.83 -6.81 8.04
N LEU A 98 -14.56 -6.80 8.45
CA LEU A 98 -14.14 -7.37 9.73
C LEU A 98 -14.78 -6.63 10.90
N ILE A 99 -14.80 -5.29 10.85
CA ILE A 99 -15.47 -4.45 11.86
C ILE A 99 -16.96 -4.80 11.89
N ASP A 100 -17.62 -4.82 10.74
CA ASP A 100 -19.06 -5.12 10.64
C ASP A 100 -19.37 -6.53 11.14
N PHE A 101 -18.56 -7.52 10.82
CA PHE A 101 -18.71 -8.89 11.30
C PHE A 101 -18.56 -8.99 12.82
N VAL A 102 -17.62 -8.25 13.42
CA VAL A 102 -17.39 -8.24 14.87
C VAL A 102 -18.52 -7.56 15.62
N PHE A 103 -18.99 -6.41 15.13
CA PHE A 103 -20.01 -5.61 15.83
C PHE A 103 -21.45 -6.05 15.50
N ASN A 104 -21.67 -6.64 14.33
CA ASN A 104 -22.97 -7.16 13.88
C ASN A 104 -22.91 -8.67 13.66
N PHE A 105 -22.28 -9.40 14.59
CA PHE A 105 -22.09 -10.84 14.48
C PHE A 105 -23.44 -11.57 14.35
N PRO A 106 -23.70 -12.26 13.22
CA PRO A 106 -25.02 -12.83 12.93
C PRO A 106 -25.36 -14.09 13.75
N GLY A 107 -24.40 -14.63 14.51
CA GLY A 107 -24.58 -15.88 15.25
C GLY A 107 -24.17 -17.12 14.44
N LEU A 108 -23.74 -18.18 15.14
CA LEU A 108 -23.25 -19.40 14.50
C LEU A 108 -24.37 -20.14 13.73
N ASP A 109 -25.60 -20.10 14.25
CA ASP A 109 -26.74 -20.76 13.59
C ASP A 109 -27.04 -20.16 12.22
N VAL A 110 -26.86 -18.84 12.07
CA VAL A 110 -27.01 -18.14 10.78
C VAL A 110 -25.83 -18.43 9.86
N LEU A 111 -24.60 -18.43 10.40
CA LEU A 111 -23.39 -18.68 9.60
C LEU A 111 -23.32 -20.10 9.05
N PHE A 112 -23.78 -21.08 9.82
CA PHE A 112 -23.69 -22.50 9.49
C PHE A 112 -25.05 -23.15 9.17
N GLY A 113 -26.13 -22.37 9.07
CA GLY A 113 -27.48 -22.87 8.82
C GLY A 113 -27.59 -23.70 7.53
N ASP A 114 -26.87 -23.30 6.49
CA ASP A 114 -26.77 -24.01 5.21
C ASP A 114 -25.60 -25.02 5.16
N GLY A 115 -24.93 -25.24 6.29
CA GLY A 115 -23.80 -26.14 6.44
C GLY A 115 -22.43 -25.52 6.13
N LEU A 116 -21.37 -26.22 6.53
CA LEU A 116 -19.98 -25.76 6.45
C LEU A 116 -19.51 -25.51 5.00
N ILE A 117 -19.96 -26.32 4.04
CA ILE A 117 -19.55 -26.16 2.63
C ILE A 117 -20.13 -24.88 2.03
N SER A 118 -21.40 -24.58 2.31
CA SER A 118 -22.03 -23.33 1.88
C SER A 118 -21.33 -22.11 2.51
N PHE A 119 -21.03 -22.19 3.81
CA PHE A 119 -20.25 -21.16 4.50
C PHE A 119 -18.90 -20.89 3.83
N LEU A 120 -18.09 -21.94 3.60
CA LEU A 120 -16.76 -21.78 2.99
C LEU A 120 -16.85 -21.24 1.56
N PHE A 121 -17.86 -21.67 0.80
CA PHE A 121 -18.11 -21.15 -0.55
C PHE A 121 -18.47 -19.67 -0.51
N ASN A 122 -19.39 -19.26 0.38
CA ASN A 122 -19.80 -17.85 0.52
C ASN A 122 -18.64 -16.97 0.96
N VAL A 123 -17.83 -17.42 1.93
CA VAL A 123 -16.60 -16.72 2.33
C VAL A 123 -15.65 -16.57 1.14
N GLY A 124 -15.43 -17.65 0.38
CA GLY A 124 -14.59 -17.60 -0.82
C GLY A 124 -15.10 -16.65 -1.90
N MET A 125 -16.41 -16.64 -2.14
CA MET A 125 -17.06 -15.75 -3.13
C MET A 125 -17.02 -14.29 -2.70
N ASN A 126 -17.24 -13.99 -1.42
CA ASN A 126 -17.12 -12.63 -0.89
C ASN A 126 -15.68 -12.11 -1.03
N GLN A 127 -14.70 -12.93 -0.64
CA GLN A 127 -13.28 -12.58 -0.78
C GLN A 127 -12.88 -12.33 -2.24
N LEU A 128 -13.43 -13.11 -3.18
CA LEU A 128 -13.26 -12.85 -4.61
C LEU A 128 -13.89 -11.52 -5.04
N GLY A 129 -15.10 -11.21 -4.56
CA GLY A 129 -15.81 -9.95 -4.81
C GLY A 129 -15.03 -8.74 -4.28
N ASN A 130 -14.45 -8.85 -3.09
CA ASN A 130 -13.61 -7.80 -2.48
C ASN A 130 -12.36 -7.56 -3.31
N LEU A 131 -11.72 -8.64 -3.75
CA LEU A 131 -10.54 -8.54 -4.60
C LEU A 131 -10.86 -7.86 -5.93
N ILE A 132 -11.98 -8.23 -6.58
CA ILE A 132 -12.42 -7.59 -7.83
C ILE A 132 -12.71 -6.09 -7.59
N SER A 133 -13.45 -5.76 -6.53
CA SER A 133 -13.79 -4.39 -6.16
C SER A 133 -12.54 -3.54 -5.92
N ALA A 134 -11.52 -4.12 -5.30
CA ALA A 134 -10.23 -3.47 -5.11
C ALA A 134 -9.47 -3.24 -6.44
N PHE A 135 -9.56 -4.15 -7.41
CA PHE A 135 -8.99 -3.90 -8.74
C PHE A 135 -9.76 -2.81 -9.51
N VAL A 136 -11.07 -2.70 -9.31
CA VAL A 136 -11.90 -1.61 -9.85
C VAL A 136 -12.08 -0.48 -8.82
N TRP A 137 -11.05 -0.21 -8.01
CA TRP A 137 -11.13 0.72 -6.87
C TRP A 137 -11.67 2.10 -7.23
N PHE A 138 -11.43 2.60 -8.45
CA PHE A 138 -11.89 3.92 -8.88
C PHE A 138 -13.43 4.02 -9.02
N SER A 139 -14.14 2.88 -8.98
CA SER A 139 -15.60 2.82 -8.87
C SER A 139 -16.11 2.37 -7.50
N TYR A 140 -15.21 1.94 -6.60
CA TYR A 140 -15.57 1.59 -5.22
C TYR A 140 -15.92 2.82 -4.40
N TRP A 141 -15.14 3.88 -4.56
CA TRP A 141 -15.32 5.11 -3.82
C TRP A 141 -16.45 5.96 -4.42
N ASP A 142 -17.30 6.52 -3.54
CA ASP A 142 -18.43 7.35 -3.97
C ASP A 142 -17.98 8.66 -4.63
N GLY A 143 -18.66 9.07 -5.70
CA GLY A 143 -18.37 10.30 -6.45
C GLY A 143 -17.59 10.10 -7.76
N SER A 144 -16.86 11.14 -8.18
CA SER A 144 -16.25 11.18 -9.51
C SER A 144 -14.98 10.34 -9.60
N MET A 145 -14.97 9.34 -10.49
CA MET A 145 -13.78 8.55 -10.86
C MET A 145 -12.55 9.42 -11.12
N LEU A 146 -12.71 10.55 -11.81
CA LEU A 146 -11.59 11.44 -12.13
C LEU A 146 -10.96 12.06 -10.88
N ILE A 147 -11.78 12.46 -9.90
CA ILE A 147 -11.29 13.02 -8.63
C ILE A 147 -10.49 11.95 -7.88
N TRP A 148 -11.03 10.74 -7.75
CA TRP A 148 -10.36 9.63 -7.09
C TRP A 148 -9.01 9.30 -7.73
N VAL A 149 -8.98 9.20 -9.07
CA VAL A 149 -7.75 8.90 -9.80
C VAL A 149 -6.70 9.99 -9.64
N LEU A 150 -7.08 11.26 -9.77
CA LEU A 150 -6.16 12.39 -9.67
C LEU A 150 -5.60 12.55 -8.25
N VAL A 151 -6.45 12.44 -7.24
CA VAL A 151 -6.04 12.57 -5.84
C VAL A 151 -5.16 11.39 -5.40
N ALA A 152 -5.53 10.16 -5.76
CA ALA A 152 -4.70 8.98 -5.52
C ALA A 152 -3.31 9.13 -6.14
N TYR A 153 -3.27 9.59 -7.40
CA TYR A 153 -2.03 9.77 -8.14
C TYR A 153 -1.16 10.87 -7.54
N ALA A 154 -1.75 11.99 -7.14
CA ALA A 154 -1.06 13.07 -6.44
C ALA A 154 -0.46 12.58 -5.11
N GLY A 155 -1.26 11.85 -4.31
CA GLY A 155 -0.81 11.26 -3.05
C GLY A 155 0.37 10.29 -3.25
N TYR A 156 0.24 9.36 -4.19
CA TYR A 156 1.30 8.41 -4.54
C TYR A 156 2.62 9.13 -4.85
N HIS A 157 2.58 10.17 -5.69
CA HIS A 157 3.77 10.94 -6.06
C HIS A 157 4.33 11.78 -4.92
N ALA A 158 3.48 12.40 -4.11
CA ALA A 158 3.90 13.15 -2.94
C ALA A 158 4.69 12.25 -1.97
N GLY A 159 4.24 11.01 -1.76
CA GLY A 159 4.94 10.03 -0.93
C GLY A 159 6.34 9.67 -1.45
N ILE A 160 6.49 9.41 -2.75
CA ILE A 160 7.80 9.13 -3.38
C ILE A 160 8.75 10.31 -3.17
N GLU A 161 8.27 11.52 -3.46
CA GLU A 161 9.09 12.73 -3.39
C GLU A 161 9.49 13.05 -1.95
N ALA A 162 8.58 12.85 -0.98
CA ALA A 162 8.90 12.95 0.45
C ALA A 162 9.98 11.92 0.86
N ALA A 163 9.88 10.68 0.37
CA ALA A 163 10.87 9.64 0.69
C ALA A 163 12.25 9.98 0.13
N ARG A 164 12.29 10.54 -1.08
CA ARG A 164 13.52 11.01 -1.72
C ARG A 164 14.19 12.14 -0.92
N ARG A 165 13.40 13.09 -0.40
CA ARG A 165 13.90 14.27 0.33
C ARG A 165 14.35 13.96 1.75
N ASN A 166 13.64 13.12 2.49
CA ASN A 166 13.94 12.82 3.89
C ASN A 166 15.34 12.23 4.11
N LEU A 167 15.89 11.54 3.10
CA LEU A 167 17.24 10.99 3.21
C LEU A 167 18.36 12.00 2.95
N LYS A 168 18.07 13.19 2.39
CA LYS A 168 19.04 14.30 2.36
C LYS A 168 19.28 14.82 3.77
N VAL A 169 18.19 15.06 4.51
CA VAL A 169 18.23 15.48 5.93
C VAL A 169 18.99 14.46 6.77
N SER A 170 18.68 13.16 6.64
CA SER A 170 19.36 12.12 7.43
C SER A 170 20.87 12.03 7.15
N LYS A 171 21.34 12.15 5.89
CA LYS A 171 22.79 12.07 5.59
C LYS A 171 23.56 13.27 6.12
N GLU A 172 23.04 14.48 5.94
CA GLU A 172 23.69 15.70 6.42
C GLU A 172 23.74 15.72 7.95
N THR A 173 22.64 15.36 8.63
CA THR A 173 22.61 15.24 10.09
C THR A 173 23.51 14.12 10.61
N LEU A 174 23.58 12.97 9.92
CA LEU A 174 24.50 11.88 10.30
C LEU A 174 25.97 12.26 10.07
N LEU A 175 26.29 12.96 8.98
CA LEU A 175 27.64 13.47 8.72
C LEU A 175 28.03 14.57 9.71
N GLU A 176 27.10 15.43 10.12
CA GLU A 176 27.31 16.42 11.18
C GLU A 176 27.51 15.76 12.54
N GLN A 177 26.75 14.72 12.88
CA GLN A 177 26.93 13.96 14.11
C GLN A 177 28.27 13.22 14.15
N VAL A 178 28.69 12.62 13.04
CA VAL A 178 30.01 11.97 12.91
C VAL A 178 31.13 13.00 12.97
N ARG A 179 30.98 14.14 12.28
CA ARG A 179 31.97 15.24 12.30
C ARG A 179 32.11 15.85 13.68
N ARG A 180 31.01 16.06 14.42
CA ARG A 180 31.05 16.53 15.82
C ARG A 180 31.76 15.53 16.74
N ARG A 181 31.49 14.23 16.57
CA ARG A 181 32.18 13.16 17.34
C ARG A 181 33.66 13.00 17.01
N SER A 182 34.14 13.47 15.86
CA SER A 182 35.57 13.42 15.50
C SER A 182 36.36 14.67 15.92
N SER A 183 35.67 15.70 16.42
CA SER A 183 36.26 16.97 16.85
C SER A 183 36.25 17.17 18.37
N ASP A 184 35.70 16.22 19.12
CA ASP A 184 35.84 16.05 20.57
C ASP A 184 36.85 14.91 20.85
#